data_AF-A0A7S1DUT8-F1
#
_entry.id   AF-A0A7S1DUT8-F1
#
_cell.length_a   1.000
_cell.length_b   1.000
_cell.length_c   1.000
_cell.angle_alpha   90.00
_cell.angle_beta   90.00
_cell.angle_gamma   90.00
#
_symmetry.space_group_name_H-M   'P 1'
#
loop_
_entity.id
_entity.type
_entity.pdbx_description
1 polymer ?
#
loop_
_entity_poly.entity_id
_entity_poly.type
_entity_poly.pdbx_seq_one_letter_code
_entity_poly.pdbx_strand_id
1 'polypeptide(L)'
;DLLIYAQALVITGKTEAEARAKLADYRQHVDLEAALALLSGWTGVDFGRYPRDATVEYLDTEAGRGALASFSQADPNRRWTVGEAAEFIGLGGRAPVFTGSPVQVADELEAWAEA
;
A
#
# COMPACT_ATOMS: atom_id res chain seq x y z
N ASP A 1 -23.55 -10.41 -18.40
CA ASP A 1 -22.62 -9.27 -18.20
C ASP A 1 -21.58 -9.63 -17.17
N LEU A 2 -20.32 -9.27 -17.41
CA LEU A 2 -19.21 -9.46 -16.48
C LEU A 2 -18.97 -8.14 -15.74
N LEU A 3 -18.96 -8.18 -14.41
CA LEU A 3 -18.66 -7.02 -13.56
C LEU A 3 -17.27 -7.20 -12.97
N ILE A 4 -16.48 -6.12 -12.93
CA ILE A 4 -15.16 -6.07 -12.33
C ILE A 4 -15.27 -5.33 -10.99
N TYR A 5 -14.73 -5.93 -9.94
CA TYR A 5 -14.66 -5.33 -8.62
C TYR A 5 -13.20 -5.24 -8.21
N ALA A 6 -12.69 -4.01 -8.08
CA ALA A 6 -11.32 -3.75 -7.67
C ALA A 6 -11.27 -3.44 -6.17
N GLN A 7 -10.20 -3.89 -5.50
CA GLN A 7 -9.97 -3.60 -4.09
C GLN A 7 -9.61 -2.12 -3.91
N ALA A 8 -10.17 -1.48 -2.87
CA ALA A 8 -9.82 -0.15 -2.42
C ALA A 8 -9.96 -0.07 -0.89
N LEU A 9 -9.08 0.69 -0.23
CA LEU A 9 -9.26 1.06 1.17
C LEU A 9 -9.78 2.50 1.24
N VAL A 10 -10.90 2.68 1.94
CA VAL A 10 -11.50 4.00 2.16
C VAL A 10 -11.40 4.38 3.63
N ILE A 11 -10.75 5.51 3.92
CA ILE A 11 -10.66 6.09 5.26
C ILE A 11 -11.32 7.47 5.21
N THR A 12 -12.56 7.57 5.67
CA THR A 12 -13.34 8.81 5.63
C THR A 12 -13.64 9.40 7.01
N GLY A 13 -13.98 10.69 7.04
CA GLY A 13 -14.45 11.45 8.20
C GLY A 13 -15.44 12.52 7.75
N LYS A 14 -16.12 13.21 8.67
CA LYS A 14 -17.06 14.29 8.26
C LYS A 14 -16.32 15.43 7.57
N THR A 15 -15.05 15.60 7.90
CA THR A 15 -14.12 16.53 7.27
C THR A 15 -12.86 15.79 6.82
N GLU A 16 -12.11 16.41 5.91
CA GLU A 16 -10.79 15.91 5.51
C GLU A 16 -9.85 15.76 6.72
N ALA A 17 -9.88 16.74 7.65
CA ALA A 17 -9.04 16.71 8.84
C ALA A 17 -9.33 15.49 9.72
N GLU A 18 -10.61 15.14 9.92
CA GLU A 18 -11.00 13.93 10.64
C GLU A 18 -10.52 12.66 9.93
N ALA A 19 -10.64 12.60 8.60
CA ALA A 19 -10.17 11.46 7.81
C ALA A 19 -8.64 11.28 7.92
N ARG A 20 -7.88 12.38 7.82
CA ARG A 20 -6.42 12.36 7.96
C ARG A 20 -5.98 11.99 9.38
N ALA A 21 -6.68 12.50 10.40
CA ALA A 21 -6.42 12.12 11.79
C ALA A 21 -6.64 10.62 12.01
N LYS A 22 -7.71 10.06 11.44
CA LYS A 22 -7.99 8.61 11.46
C LYS A 22 -6.93 7.79 10.73
N LEU A 23 -6.47 8.24 9.55
CA LEU A 23 -5.37 7.59 8.84
C LEU A 23 -4.08 7.60 9.69
N ALA A 24 -3.76 8.74 10.32
CA ALA A 24 -2.59 8.86 11.18
C ALA A 24 -2.67 7.93 12.39
N ASP A 25 -3.83 7.83 13.04
CA ASP A 25 -4.11 6.89 14.12
C ASP A 25 -3.93 5.43 13.66
N TYR A 26 -4.55 5.04 12.54
CA TYR A 26 -4.43 3.67 12.02
C TYR A 26 -3.00 3.29 11.67
N ARG A 27 -2.18 4.22 11.17
CA ARG A 27 -0.76 3.98 10.91
C ARG A 27 0.02 3.60 12.17
N GLN A 28 -0.36 4.12 13.33
CA GLN A 28 0.29 3.77 14.60
C GLN A 28 0.02 2.33 15.03
N HIS A 29 -1.02 1.70 14.48
CA HIS A 29 -1.43 0.33 14.78
C HIS A 29 -0.92 -0.69 13.76
N VAL A 30 -0.17 -0.27 12.73
CA VAL A 30 0.42 -1.18 11.74
C VAL A 30 1.54 -1.99 12.38
N ASP A 31 1.40 -3.31 12.31
CA ASP A 31 2.49 -4.25 12.62
C ASP A 31 3.31 -4.50 11.35
N LEU A 32 4.54 -3.97 11.36
CA LEU A 32 5.45 -4.08 10.21
C LEU A 32 5.95 -5.51 9.97
N GLU A 33 6.09 -6.34 11.01
CA GLU A 33 6.49 -7.74 10.84
C GLU A 33 5.35 -8.53 10.19
N ALA A 34 4.10 -8.29 10.61
CA ALA A 34 2.93 -8.90 9.98
C ALA A 34 2.76 -8.46 8.52
N ALA A 35 3.00 -7.18 8.24
CA ALA A 35 3.02 -6.66 6.87
C ALA A 35 4.08 -7.39 6.03
N LEU A 36 5.31 -7.52 6.51
CA LEU A 36 6.37 -8.24 5.79
C LEU A 36 6.04 -9.73 5.60
N ALA A 37 5.35 -10.37 6.53
CA ALA A 37 4.87 -11.74 6.35
C ALA A 37 3.86 -11.85 5.19
N LEU A 38 2.92 -10.90 5.08
CA LEU A 38 1.99 -10.83 3.94
C LEU A 38 2.73 -10.56 2.63
N LEU A 39 3.66 -9.60 2.63
CA LEU A 39 4.46 -9.29 1.44
C LEU A 39 5.28 -10.50 1.00
N SER A 40 5.86 -11.23 1.95
CA SER A 40 6.61 -12.46 1.67
C SER A 40 5.70 -13.50 1.01
N GLY A 41 4.50 -13.72 1.55
CA GLY A 41 3.52 -14.64 0.98
C GLY A 41 3.09 -14.27 -0.45
N TRP A 42 2.94 -12.98 -0.74
CA TRP A 42 2.52 -12.52 -2.07
C TRP A 42 3.63 -12.48 -3.12
N THR A 43 4.88 -12.58 -2.71
CA THR A 43 6.05 -12.31 -3.57
C THR A 43 7.04 -13.44 -3.59
N GLY A 44 6.93 -14.42 -2.70
CA GLY A 44 7.90 -15.50 -2.56
C GLY A 44 9.27 -15.08 -2.01
N VAL A 45 9.48 -13.79 -1.69
CA VAL A 45 10.71 -13.29 -1.07
C VAL A 45 10.58 -13.37 0.45
N ASP A 46 11.53 -14.02 1.11
CA ASP A 46 11.60 -14.04 2.57
C ASP A 46 12.18 -12.72 3.10
N PHE A 47 11.31 -11.73 3.34
CA PHE A 47 11.72 -10.41 3.81
C PHE A 47 12.29 -10.42 5.24
N GLY A 48 12.03 -11.48 6.03
CA GLY A 48 12.60 -11.63 7.37
C GLY A 48 14.12 -11.83 7.39
N ARG A 49 14.73 -12.09 6.22
CA ARG A 49 16.19 -12.23 6.08
C ARG A 49 16.93 -10.93 5.86
N TYR A 50 16.21 -9.82 5.64
CA TYR A 50 16.80 -8.56 5.24
C TYR A 50 16.59 -7.49 6.33
N PRO A 51 17.58 -6.62 6.56
CA PRO A 51 17.39 -5.51 7.46
C PRO A 51 16.42 -4.49 6.84
N ARG A 52 15.73 -3.73 7.69
CA ARG A 52 14.65 -2.83 7.26
C ARG A 52 15.13 -1.71 6.33
N ASP A 53 16.39 -1.31 6.43
CA ASP A 53 17.03 -0.27 5.61
C ASP A 53 17.61 -0.80 4.29
N ALA A 54 17.63 -2.11 4.07
CA ALA A 54 18.03 -2.67 2.78
C ALA A 54 17.06 -2.21 1.68
N THR A 55 17.59 -1.85 0.51
CA THR A 55 16.75 -1.50 -0.62
C THR A 55 16.19 -2.76 -1.27
N VAL A 56 14.92 -2.69 -1.66
CA VAL A 56 14.20 -3.81 -2.27
C VAL A 56 14.79 -4.16 -3.63
N GLU A 57 15.44 -3.22 -4.32
CA GLU A 57 16.13 -3.42 -5.62
C GLU A 57 17.23 -4.50 -5.60
N TYR A 58 17.85 -4.77 -4.44
CA TYR A 58 18.88 -5.82 -4.32
C TYR A 58 18.29 -7.23 -4.16
N LEU A 59 16.96 -7.37 -4.09
CA LEU A 59 16.27 -8.65 -3.94
C LEU A 59 16.14 -9.33 -5.30
N ASP A 60 17.26 -9.87 -5.79
CA ASP A 60 17.42 -10.47 -7.13
C ASP A 60 16.73 -11.83 -7.27
N THR A 61 15.40 -11.83 -7.26
CA THR A 61 14.56 -12.98 -7.63
C THR A 61 13.44 -12.52 -8.57
N GLU A 62 13.01 -13.36 -9.53
CA GLU A 62 11.86 -13.04 -10.41
C GLU A 62 10.60 -12.68 -9.61
N ALA A 63 10.43 -13.34 -8.46
CA ALA A 63 9.31 -13.14 -7.56
C ALA A 63 9.42 -11.80 -6.80
N GLY A 64 10.65 -11.38 -6.44
CA GLY A 64 10.95 -10.04 -5.93
C GLY A 64 10.73 -8.92 -6.96
N ARG A 65 11.01 -9.14 -8.24
CA ARG A 65 10.70 -8.18 -9.32
C ARG A 65 9.20 -7.92 -9.48
N GLY A 66 8.36 -8.95 -9.30
CA GLY A 66 6.90 -8.79 -9.31
C GLY A 66 6.36 -8.00 -8.11
N ALA A 67 6.97 -8.18 -6.93
CA ALA A 67 6.70 -7.36 -5.73
C ALA A 67 7.00 -5.89 -5.95
N LEU A 68 8.20 -5.63 -6.46
CA LEU A 68 8.75 -4.31 -6.76
C LEU A 68 7.89 -3.56 -7.76
N ALA A 69 7.38 -4.23 -8.79
CA ALA A 69 6.56 -3.60 -9.81
C ALA A 69 5.30 -2.92 -9.26
N SER A 70 4.73 -3.39 -8.13
CA SER A 70 3.62 -2.70 -7.47
C SER A 70 4.06 -1.43 -6.75
N PHE A 71 5.25 -1.42 -6.14
CA PHE A 71 5.81 -0.26 -5.43
C PHE A 71 6.35 0.81 -6.40
N SER A 72 7.04 0.37 -7.46
CA SER A 72 7.56 1.25 -8.51
C SER A 72 6.44 1.87 -9.35
N GLN A 73 5.25 1.27 -9.45
CA GLN A 73 4.11 1.96 -10.06
C GLN A 73 3.53 3.04 -9.14
N ALA A 74 3.56 2.83 -7.82
CA ALA A 74 3.10 3.83 -6.85
C ALA A 74 4.05 5.04 -6.78
N ASP A 75 5.37 4.81 -6.84
CA ASP A 75 6.37 5.86 -7.00
C ASP A 75 7.60 5.34 -7.76
N PRO A 76 7.69 5.56 -9.08
CA PRO A 76 8.73 4.98 -9.93
C PRO A 76 10.12 5.58 -9.69
N ASN A 77 10.20 6.73 -9.04
CA ASN A 77 11.46 7.42 -8.80
C ASN A 77 12.02 7.15 -7.39
N ARG A 78 11.24 6.46 -6.53
CA ARG A 78 11.65 6.15 -5.17
C ARG A 78 12.40 4.83 -5.11
N ARG A 79 13.55 4.86 -4.44
CA ARG A 79 14.21 3.63 -3.96
C ARG A 79 13.57 3.23 -2.65
N TRP A 80 12.80 2.14 -2.69
CA TRP A 80 12.10 1.61 -1.52
C TRP A 80 13.04 0.75 -0.68
N THR A 81 13.01 0.96 0.63
CA THR A 81 13.59 0.04 1.62
C THR A 81 12.57 -1.04 2.03
N VAL A 82 13.04 -2.13 2.63
CA VAL A 82 12.17 -3.20 3.18
C VAL A 82 11.17 -2.64 4.19
N GLY A 83 11.61 -1.71 5.06
CA GLY A 83 10.74 -1.05 6.04
C GLY A 83 9.67 -0.17 5.39
N GLU A 84 10.05 0.63 4.39
CA GLU A 84 9.08 1.48 3.67
C GLU A 84 8.07 0.66 2.88
N ALA A 85 8.50 -0.48 2.31
CA ALA A 85 7.59 -1.41 1.65
C ALA A 85 6.56 -1.98 2.64
N ALA A 86 6.99 -2.35 3.86
CA ALA A 86 6.11 -2.81 4.93
C ALA A 86 5.12 -1.73 5.37
N GLU A 87 5.60 -0.49 5.56
CA GLU A 87 4.75 0.66 5.91
C GLU A 87 3.71 0.94 4.84
N PHE A 88 4.12 0.85 3.56
CA PHE A 88 3.23 1.08 2.42
C PHE A 88 2.09 0.06 2.39
N ILE A 89 2.41 -1.24 2.48
CA ILE A 89 1.35 -2.26 2.43
C ILE A 89 0.55 -2.39 3.72
N GLY A 90 1.05 -1.84 4.83
CA GLY A 90 0.47 -1.96 6.15
C GLY A 90 -0.96 -1.44 6.24
N LEU A 91 -1.33 -0.48 5.38
CA LEU A 91 -2.71 -0.05 5.17
C LEU A 91 -3.03 -0.08 3.68
N GLY A 92 -4.06 -0.85 3.31
CA GLY A 92 -4.52 -0.96 1.92
C GLY A 92 -3.85 -2.07 1.13
N GLY A 93 -2.81 -2.72 1.66
CA GLY A 93 -2.11 -3.80 0.96
C GLY A 93 -1.46 -3.28 -0.32
N ARG A 94 -1.95 -3.74 -1.48
CA ARG A 94 -1.52 -3.26 -2.80
C ARG A 94 -2.54 -2.39 -3.52
N ALA A 95 -3.64 -2.06 -2.84
CA ALA A 95 -4.74 -1.29 -3.39
C ALA A 95 -4.58 0.21 -3.06
N PRO A 96 -5.23 1.10 -3.83
CA PRO A 96 -5.30 2.52 -3.49
C PRO A 96 -5.96 2.74 -2.12
N VAL A 97 -5.48 3.76 -1.42
CA VAL A 97 -6.03 4.24 -0.16
C VAL A 97 -6.62 5.63 -0.36
N PHE A 98 -7.94 5.73 -0.39
CA PHE A 98 -8.67 6.99 -0.52
C PHE A 98 -8.94 7.57 0.87
N THR A 99 -8.53 8.82 1.11
CA THR A 99 -8.66 9.47 2.42
C THR A 99 -9.17 10.89 2.31
N GLY A 100 -10.38 11.15 2.82
CA GLY A 100 -10.98 12.49 2.77
C GLY A 100 -12.38 12.57 3.36
N SER A 101 -13.02 13.72 3.18
CA SER A 101 -14.46 13.87 3.42
C SER A 101 -15.29 12.97 2.49
N PRO A 102 -16.60 12.78 2.73
CA PRO A 102 -17.39 11.88 1.91
C PRO A 102 -17.44 12.29 0.43
N VAL A 103 -17.48 13.61 0.16
CA VAL A 103 -17.48 14.15 -1.21
C VAL A 103 -16.15 13.87 -1.88
N GLN A 104 -15.03 14.21 -1.23
CA GLN A 104 -13.68 13.97 -1.79
C GLN A 104 -13.45 12.49 -2.13
N VAL A 105 -13.84 11.58 -1.23
CA VAL A 105 -13.70 10.14 -1.48
C VAL A 105 -14.57 9.66 -2.62
N ALA A 106 -15.81 10.16 -2.73
CA ALA A 106 -16.69 9.82 -3.85
C ALA A 106 -16.09 10.31 -5.18
N ASP A 107 -15.67 11.57 -5.25
CA ASP A 107 -15.06 12.16 -6.43
C ASP A 107 -13.79 11.39 -6.86
N GLU A 108 -12.93 10.99 -5.90
CA GLU A 108 -11.73 10.20 -6.17
C GLU A 108 -12.04 8.78 -6.66
N LEU A 109 -13.08 8.13 -6.11
CA LEU A 109 -13.51 6.80 -6.55
C LEU A 109 -14.15 6.83 -7.95
N GLU A 110 -14.94 7.86 -8.27
CA GLU A 110 -15.50 8.06 -9.61
C GLU A 110 -14.39 8.27 -10.63
N ALA A 111 -13.46 9.19 -10.35
CA ALA A 111 -12.32 9.43 -11.22
C ALA A 111 -11.44 8.17 -11.42
N TRP A 112 -11.28 7.35 -10.39
CA TRP A 112 -10.54 6.09 -10.48
C TRP A 112 -11.29 5.01 -11.28
N ALA A 113 -12.61 4.95 -11.18
CA ALA A 113 -13.42 3.98 -11.93
C ALA A 113 -13.49 4.32 -13.43
N GLU A 114 -13.31 5.58 -13.81
CA GLU A 114 -13.34 6.06 -15.19
C GLU A 114 -11.97 6.00 -15.91
N ALA A 115 -10.87 5.86 -15.16
CA ALA A 115 -9.49 5.84 -15.66
C ALA A 115 -9.06 4.47 -16.22
#